data_AF-A0A3B9V7P0-F1
#
_entry.id   AF-A0A3B9V7P0-F1
#
_cell.length_a   1.000
_cell.length_b   1.000
_cell.length_c   1.000
_cell.angle_alpha   90.00
_cell.angle_beta   90.00
_cell.angle_gamma   90.00
#
_symmetry.space_group_name_H-M   'P 1'
#
loop_
_entity.id
_entity.type
_entity.pdbx_description
1 polymer ?
#
loop_
_entity_poly.entity_id
_entity_poly.type
_entity_poly.pdbx_seq_one_letter_code
_entity_poly.pdbx_strand_id
1 'polypeptide(L)'
;MPILDWIGKKQVINHDKEVPFRLLKRVHSLSVGESENLIIKGDNLEALKALLPYYYNNVKCISIDPPYNTGKEHWVYSDRVNSSEMRKWLGNVVGDIKEDLSRHDKWLCMMYPRLSLLKQLLSNDGIIFVNIDDNEIQNLLNLIALRV
;
A
#
# COMPACT_ATOMS: atom_id res chain seq x y z
N MET A 1 26.02 -1.53 1.39
CA MET A 1 24.69 -1.19 0.82
C MET A 1 23.96 -0.42 1.91
N PRO A 2 23.43 0.79 1.66
CA PRO A 2 22.66 1.51 2.67
C PRO A 2 21.43 0.69 3.07
N ILE A 3 21.08 0.72 4.36
CA ILE A 3 19.94 -0.01 4.93
C ILE A 3 18.90 1.03 5.35
N LEU A 4 17.68 0.93 4.82
CA LEU A 4 16.54 1.69 5.33
C LEU A 4 15.93 0.94 6.50
N ASP A 5 15.92 1.55 7.68
CA ASP A 5 15.26 1.05 8.88
C ASP A 5 14.23 2.08 9.37
N TRP A 6 13.11 1.60 9.94
CA TRP A 6 11.99 2.45 10.35
C TRP A 6 11.15 1.78 11.44
N ILE A 7 10.43 2.58 12.23
CA ILE A 7 9.57 2.07 13.31
C ILE A 7 8.40 1.29 12.70
N GLY A 8 8.18 0.06 13.18
CA GLY A 8 7.09 -0.80 12.71
C GLY A 8 7.45 -1.73 11.54
N LYS A 9 8.66 -1.62 10.98
CA LYS A 9 9.16 -2.47 9.88
C LYS A 9 8.91 -3.96 10.11
N LYS A 10 9.30 -4.48 11.27
CA LYS A 10 9.19 -5.92 11.61
C LYS A 10 7.73 -6.40 11.62
N GLN A 11 6.79 -5.51 11.94
CA GLN A 11 5.37 -5.78 12.04
C GLN A 11 4.68 -5.73 10.66
N VAL A 12 5.21 -4.93 9.72
CA VAL A 12 4.62 -4.78 8.38
C VAL A 12 5.26 -5.66 7.30
N ILE A 13 6.50 -6.12 7.50
CA ILE A 13 7.28 -6.80 6.47
C ILE A 13 6.65 -8.11 5.97
N ASN A 14 5.84 -8.76 6.81
CA ASN A 14 5.08 -9.95 6.45
C ASN A 14 3.57 -9.71 6.50
N HIS A 15 3.13 -8.46 6.66
CA HIS A 15 1.72 -8.16 6.87
C HIS A 15 0.89 -8.49 5.63
N ASP A 16 1.46 -8.36 4.43
CA ASP A 16 0.84 -8.81 3.18
C ASP A 16 0.42 -10.29 3.21
N LYS A 17 1.14 -11.13 3.97
CA LYS A 17 0.82 -12.57 4.17
C LYS A 17 -0.28 -12.78 5.19
N GLU A 18 -0.44 -11.85 6.13
CA GLU A 18 -1.46 -11.89 7.18
C GLU A 18 -2.81 -11.33 6.73
N VAL A 19 -2.81 -10.51 5.67
CA VAL A 19 -4.04 -9.95 5.08
C VAL A 19 -4.94 -11.11 4.63
N PRO A 20 -6.16 -11.22 5.18
CA PRO A 20 -7.07 -12.31 4.84
C PRO A 20 -7.50 -12.17 3.38
N PHE A 21 -7.47 -13.29 2.66
CA PHE A 21 -8.04 -13.34 1.32
C PHE A 21 -9.54 -13.05 1.37
N ARG A 22 -10.02 -12.21 0.45
CA ARG A 22 -11.44 -11.89 0.29
C ARG A 22 -11.87 -12.16 -1.14
N LEU A 23 -13.07 -12.73 -1.29
CA LEU A 23 -13.67 -12.94 -2.61
C LEU A 23 -14.23 -11.62 -3.14
N LEU A 24 -13.98 -11.35 -4.43
CA LEU A 24 -14.62 -10.24 -5.13
C LEU A 24 -16.11 -10.55 -5.28
N LYS A 25 -16.95 -9.66 -4.77
CA LYS A 25 -18.41 -9.73 -4.92
C LYS A 25 -18.85 -8.77 -6.01
N ARG A 26 -19.36 -9.30 -7.13
CA ARG A 26 -19.92 -8.48 -8.20
C ARG A 26 -21.21 -7.81 -7.75
N VAL A 27 -21.32 -6.50 -8.04
CA VAL A 27 -22.52 -5.71 -7.78
C VAL A 27 -23.17 -5.38 -9.13
N HIS A 28 -24.09 -6.23 -9.57
CA HIS A 28 -24.71 -6.13 -10.90
C HIS A 28 -25.42 -4.79 -11.12
N SER A 29 -26.05 -4.23 -10.09
CA SER A 29 -26.76 -2.94 -10.18
C SER A 29 -25.86 -1.73 -10.46
N LEU A 30 -24.54 -1.86 -10.26
CA LEU A 30 -23.56 -0.81 -10.54
C LEU A 30 -22.77 -1.09 -11.83
N SER A 31 -23.06 -2.20 -12.51
CA SER A 31 -22.40 -2.58 -13.77
C SER A 31 -23.20 -2.06 -14.95
N VAL A 32 -22.51 -1.56 -15.97
CA VAL A 32 -23.12 -1.18 -17.25
C VAL A 32 -22.67 -2.17 -18.32
N GLY A 33 -23.60 -3.01 -18.79
CA GLY A 33 -23.34 -4.04 -19.78
C GLY A 33 -22.39 -5.15 -19.30
N GLU A 34 -21.85 -5.90 -20.25
CA GLU A 34 -20.77 -6.85 -20.02
C GLU A 34 -19.43 -6.15 -20.30
N SER A 35 -18.56 -6.09 -19.30
CA SER A 35 -17.24 -5.47 -19.39
C SER A 35 -16.22 -6.31 -18.64
N GLU A 36 -15.01 -6.37 -19.18
CA GLU A 36 -13.83 -6.96 -18.53
C GLU A 36 -13.19 -5.98 -17.54
N ASN A 37 -13.59 -4.70 -17.55
CA ASN A 37 -13.08 -3.68 -16.65
C ASN A 37 -13.69 -3.83 -15.25
N LEU A 38 -12.88 -3.61 -14.22
CA LEU A 38 -13.27 -3.74 -12.82
C LEU A 38 -13.10 -2.42 -12.07
N ILE A 39 -14.12 -2.05 -11.29
CA ILE A 39 -14.01 -1.03 -10.23
C ILE A 39 -14.23 -1.74 -8.90
N ILE A 40 -13.24 -1.68 -8.02
CA ILE A 40 -13.25 -2.41 -6.75
C ILE A 40 -13.36 -1.39 -5.62
N LYS A 41 -14.38 -1.55 -4.77
CA LYS A 41 -14.56 -0.75 -3.56
C LYS A 41 -14.06 -1.53 -2.34
N GLY A 42 -13.11 -0.95 -1.61
CA GLY A 42 -12.58 -1.52 -0.37
C GLY A 42 -11.27 -0.85 0.02
N ASP A 43 -10.65 -1.35 1.09
CA ASP A 43 -9.25 -1.04 1.36
C ASP A 43 -8.39 -1.64 0.24
N ASN A 44 -7.43 -0.85 -0.25
CA ASN A 44 -6.61 -1.25 -1.40
C ASN A 44 -5.70 -2.45 -1.08
N LEU A 45 -5.24 -2.64 0.15
CA LEU A 45 -4.43 -3.81 0.51
C LEU A 45 -5.25 -5.10 0.43
N GLU A 46 -6.48 -5.08 0.93
CA GLU A 46 -7.42 -6.20 0.79
C GLU A 46 -7.81 -6.45 -0.66
N ALA A 47 -8.04 -5.39 -1.44
CA ALA A 47 -8.39 -5.49 -2.86
C ALA A 47 -7.24 -6.09 -3.69
N LEU A 48 -6.00 -5.65 -3.47
CA LEU A 48 -4.81 -6.20 -4.12
C LEU A 48 -4.64 -7.69 -3.78
N LYS A 49 -4.87 -8.07 -2.53
CA LYS A 49 -4.82 -9.48 -2.11
C LYS A 49 -5.88 -10.33 -2.81
N ALA A 50 -7.09 -9.79 -2.97
CA ALA A 50 -8.19 -10.45 -3.67
C ALA A 50 -7.91 -10.67 -5.17
N LEU A 51 -7.10 -9.80 -5.78
CA LEU A 51 -6.73 -9.87 -7.20
C LEU A 51 -5.63 -10.89 -7.51
N LEU A 52 -4.80 -11.26 -6.52
CA LEU A 52 -3.65 -12.16 -6.73
C LEU A 52 -3.99 -13.45 -7.48
N PRO A 53 -5.06 -14.22 -7.14
CA PRO A 53 -5.33 -15.48 -7.83
C PRO A 53 -5.65 -15.33 -9.33
N TYR A 54 -6.04 -14.14 -9.76
CA TYR A 54 -6.47 -13.87 -11.13
C TYR A 54 -5.40 -13.15 -11.97
N TYR A 55 -4.56 -12.34 -11.31
CA TYR A 55 -3.66 -11.40 -12.00
C TYR A 55 -2.20 -11.48 -11.56
N TYR A 56 -1.80 -12.52 -10.82
CA TYR A 56 -0.39 -12.75 -10.48
C TYR A 56 0.50 -12.72 -11.72
N ASN A 57 1.54 -11.88 -11.70
CA ASN A 57 2.49 -11.69 -12.79
C ASN A 57 1.85 -11.40 -14.17
N ASN A 58 0.67 -10.76 -14.19
CA ASN A 58 -0.13 -10.54 -15.41
C ASN A 58 -0.47 -9.07 -15.67
N VAL A 59 -0.16 -8.15 -14.75
CA VAL A 59 -0.45 -6.73 -14.91
C VAL A 59 0.69 -6.04 -15.65
N LYS A 60 0.41 -5.49 -16.84
CA LYS A 60 1.43 -4.84 -17.68
C LYS A 60 1.85 -3.46 -17.16
N CYS A 61 0.90 -2.70 -16.63
CA CYS A 61 1.12 -1.32 -16.21
C CYS A 61 0.36 -1.05 -14.92
N ILE A 62 1.03 -0.46 -13.95
CA ILE A 62 0.45 0.02 -12.69
C ILE A 62 0.70 1.52 -12.61
N SER A 63 -0.32 2.29 -12.26
CA SER A 63 -0.18 3.72 -11.95
C SER A 63 -0.84 3.99 -10.61
N ILE A 64 -0.09 4.61 -9.69
CA ILE A 64 -0.59 4.96 -8.35
C ILE A 64 -0.22 6.40 -7.98
N ASP A 65 -1.10 7.02 -7.20
CA ASP A 65 -0.97 8.37 -6.66
C ASP A 65 -1.17 8.29 -5.13
N PRO A 66 -0.18 7.75 -4.37
CA PRO A 66 -0.29 7.61 -2.92
C PRO A 66 -0.31 8.98 -2.22
N PRO A 67 -0.69 9.06 -0.93
CA PRO A 67 -0.56 10.28 -0.15
C PRO A 67 0.89 10.80 -0.16
N TYR A 68 1.08 12.10 -0.37
CA TYR A 68 2.41 12.71 -0.49
C TYR A 68 3.04 12.99 0.87
N ASN A 69 2.26 12.86 1.95
CA ASN A 69 2.72 13.03 3.32
C ASN A 69 3.24 14.44 3.62
N THR A 70 2.57 15.45 3.04
CA THR A 70 2.87 16.89 3.18
C THR A 70 2.65 17.43 4.60
N GLY A 71 2.23 16.59 5.56
CA GLY A 71 1.90 16.97 6.94
C GLY A 71 0.54 17.65 7.10
N LYS A 72 -0.09 18.10 6.01
CA LYS A 72 -1.44 18.71 6.03
C LYS A 72 -2.55 17.72 5.70
N GLU A 73 -2.17 16.48 5.40
CA GLU A 73 -3.11 15.43 5.01
C GLU A 73 -3.60 14.72 6.27
N HIS A 74 -4.89 14.85 6.57
CA HIS A 74 -5.52 14.20 7.73
C HIS A 74 -5.90 12.74 7.43
N TRP A 75 -4.93 11.93 6.98
CA TRP A 75 -5.14 10.50 6.77
C TRP A 75 -4.69 9.68 7.99
N VAL A 76 -5.25 8.47 8.10
CA VAL A 76 -5.00 7.51 9.18
C VAL A 76 -4.57 6.18 8.57
N TYR A 77 -3.54 5.55 9.11
CA TYR A 77 -3.23 4.16 8.75
C TYR A 77 -4.11 3.20 9.55
N SER A 78 -5.02 2.51 8.88
CA SER A 78 -5.99 1.62 9.53
C SER A 78 -5.74 0.13 9.31
N ASP A 79 -4.58 -0.28 8.77
CA ASP A 79 -4.36 -1.70 8.50
C ASP A 79 -4.34 -2.49 9.82
N ARG A 80 -4.93 -3.69 9.77
CA ARG A 80 -5.16 -4.54 10.94
C ARG A 80 -3.93 -5.38 11.26
N VAL A 81 -2.80 -4.74 11.55
CA VAL A 81 -1.58 -5.42 12.02
C VAL A 81 -1.85 -6.24 13.28
N ASN A 82 -1.08 -7.30 13.49
CA ASN A 82 -1.28 -8.27 14.57
C ASN A 82 -0.97 -7.74 15.98
N SER A 83 -0.10 -6.73 16.12
CA SER A 83 0.17 -6.09 17.40
C SER A 83 -0.92 -5.05 17.72
N SER A 84 -1.55 -5.19 18.89
CA SER A 84 -2.61 -4.28 19.36
C SER A 84 -2.06 -2.86 19.59
N GLU A 85 -0.83 -2.77 20.06
CA GLU A 85 -0.09 -1.54 20.32
C GLU A 85 0.28 -0.87 19.01
N MET A 86 0.77 -1.64 18.03
CA MET A 86 1.10 -1.12 16.72
C MET A 86 -0.15 -0.64 15.96
N ARG A 87 -1.26 -1.38 16.07
CA ARG A 87 -2.55 -0.96 15.50
C ARG A 87 -3.04 0.35 16.09
N LYS A 88 -2.89 0.54 17.41
CA LYS A 88 -3.22 1.81 18.07
C LYS A 88 -2.29 2.93 17.62
N TRP A 89 -0.98 2.68 17.53
CA TRP A 89 0.00 3.68 17.10
C TRP A 89 -0.25 4.16 15.67
N LEU A 90 -0.51 3.23 14.77
CA LEU A 90 -0.82 3.51 13.37
C LEU A 90 -2.20 4.16 13.19
N GLY A 91 -3.18 3.76 14.00
CA GLY A 91 -4.54 4.29 13.99
C GLY A 91 -4.67 5.73 14.46
N ASN A 92 -3.55 6.37 14.86
CA ASN A 92 -3.50 7.80 15.12
C ASN A 92 -3.38 8.57 13.80
N VAL A 93 -4.11 9.68 13.70
CA VAL A 93 -3.97 10.63 12.58
C VAL A 93 -2.50 11.02 12.44
N VAL A 94 -2.00 11.02 11.21
CA VAL A 94 -0.68 11.56 10.91
C VAL A 94 -0.72 13.05 11.18
N GLY A 95 0.08 13.49 12.15
CA GLY A 95 0.10 14.88 12.59
C GLY A 95 0.87 15.80 11.65
N ASP A 96 0.81 17.10 11.95
CA ASP A 96 1.60 18.11 11.25
C ASP A 96 3.10 17.79 11.29
N ILE A 97 3.82 18.19 10.23
CA ILE A 97 5.28 18.01 10.08
C ILE A 97 6.07 18.41 11.34
N LYS A 98 5.62 19.46 12.02
CA LYS A 98 6.32 20.04 13.18
C LYS A 98 6.14 19.22 14.46
N GLU A 99 5.18 18.30 14.49
CA GLU A 99 4.75 17.62 15.71
C GLU A 99 4.85 16.09 15.61
N ASP A 100 4.70 15.50 14.43
CA ASP A 100 4.76 14.03 14.24
C ASP A 100 6.12 13.57 13.66
N LEU A 101 7.06 13.27 14.56
CA LEU A 101 8.36 12.69 14.20
C LEU A 101 8.26 11.28 13.60
N SER A 102 7.11 10.61 13.74
CA SER A 102 6.87 9.25 13.22
C SER A 102 6.18 9.21 11.86
N ARG A 103 5.92 10.38 11.26
CA ARG A 103 5.15 10.53 10.03
C ARG A 103 5.70 9.69 8.87
N HIS A 104 7.02 9.69 8.68
CA HIS A 104 7.67 8.90 7.63
C HIS A 104 7.60 7.40 7.92
N ASP A 105 7.76 6.98 9.17
CA ASP A 105 7.65 5.57 9.57
C ASP A 105 6.24 5.01 9.30
N LYS A 106 5.20 5.80 9.59
CA LYS A 106 3.80 5.44 9.31
C LYS A 106 3.53 5.31 7.81
N TRP A 107 4.08 6.22 7.00
CA TRP A 107 3.96 6.15 5.54
C TRP A 107 4.69 4.92 4.97
N LEU A 108 5.90 4.62 5.45
CA LEU A 108 6.64 3.42 5.09
C LEU A 108 5.87 2.15 5.47
N CYS A 109 5.28 2.12 6.67
CA CYS A 109 4.40 1.03 7.12
C CYS A 109 3.21 0.83 6.17
N MET A 110 2.66 1.92 5.65
CA MET A 110 1.53 1.88 4.73
C MET A 110 1.90 1.39 3.33
N MET A 111 2.99 1.92 2.78
CA MET A 111 3.38 1.64 1.40
C MET A 111 4.01 0.27 1.22
N TYR A 112 4.78 -0.21 2.20
CA TYR A 112 5.52 -1.47 2.07
C TYR A 112 4.66 -2.68 1.64
N PRO A 113 3.58 -3.06 2.37
CA PRO A 113 2.80 -4.24 2.00
C PRO A 113 2.04 -4.04 0.68
N ARG A 114 1.66 -2.81 0.35
CA ARG A 114 0.98 -2.46 -0.92
C ARG A 114 1.93 -2.63 -2.11
N LEU A 115 3.14 -2.09 -2.02
CA LEU A 115 4.17 -2.23 -3.06
C LEU A 115 4.56 -3.70 -3.26
N SER A 116 4.62 -4.50 -2.19
CA SER A 116 4.87 -5.94 -2.30
C SER A 116 3.79 -6.67 -3.11
N LEU A 117 2.51 -6.39 -2.84
CA LEU A 117 1.41 -6.98 -3.61
C LEU A 117 1.39 -6.47 -5.06
N LEU A 118 1.62 -5.17 -5.28
CA LEU A 118 1.72 -4.61 -6.62
C LEU A 118 2.84 -5.28 -7.43
N LYS A 119 3.98 -5.56 -6.79
CA LYS A 119 5.10 -6.27 -7.43
C LYS A 119 4.72 -7.70 -7.84
N GLN A 120 3.96 -8.41 -7.01
CA GLN A 120 3.47 -9.76 -7.32
C GLN A 120 2.46 -9.78 -8.48
N LEU A 121 1.67 -8.71 -8.63
CA LEU A 121 0.72 -8.58 -9.73
C LEU A 121 1.40 -8.18 -11.06
N LEU A 122 2.47 -7.38 -10.99
CA LEU A 122 3.17 -6.85 -12.14
C LEU A 122 3.85 -7.96 -12.96
N SER A 123 3.71 -7.90 -14.29
CA SER A 123 4.41 -8.84 -15.19
C SER A 123 5.93 -8.64 -15.13
N ASN A 124 6.70 -9.64 -15.56
CA ASN A 124 8.17 -9.59 -15.62
C ASN A 124 8.71 -8.38 -16.41
N ASP A 125 7.98 -7.94 -17.43
CA ASP A 125 8.27 -6.79 -18.30
C ASP A 125 7.34 -5.60 -18.03
N GLY A 126 6.64 -5.63 -16.89
CA GLY A 126 5.68 -4.61 -16.50
C GLY A 126 6.35 -3.37 -15.94
N ILE A 127 5.62 -2.26 -15.97
CA ILE A 127 6.09 -0.95 -15.49
C ILE A 127 5.14 -0.45 -14.41
N ILE A 128 5.70 0.16 -13.36
CA ILE A 128 4.95 0.88 -12.34
C ILE A 128 5.32 2.36 -12.37
N PHE A 129 4.31 3.21 -12.42
CA PHE A 129 4.41 4.65 -12.26
C PHE A 129 3.87 5.01 -10.87
N VAL A 130 4.64 5.81 -10.13
CA VAL A 130 4.27 6.31 -8.81
C VAL A 130 4.43 7.81 -8.82
N ASN A 131 3.32 8.52 -8.65
CA ASN A 131 3.35 9.97 -8.46
C ASN A 131 3.74 10.26 -7.01
N ILE A 132 4.73 11.13 -6.80
CA ILE A 132 5.19 11.52 -5.47
C ILE A 132 5.87 12.88 -5.53
N ASP A 133 5.87 13.62 -4.42
CA ASP A 133 6.65 14.84 -4.26
C ASP A 133 7.98 14.59 -3.49
N ASP A 134 8.64 15.67 -3.11
CA ASP A 134 9.92 15.67 -2.41
C ASP A 134 9.87 15.14 -0.97
N ASN A 135 8.70 15.05 -0.33
CA ASN A 135 8.57 14.59 1.05
C ASN A 135 8.89 13.09 1.20
N GLU A 136 8.55 12.28 0.21
CA GLU A 136 8.65 10.82 0.29
C GLU A 136 9.41 10.17 -0.87
N ILE A 137 9.89 10.93 -1.86
CA ILE A 137 10.63 10.38 -3.01
C ILE A 137 11.82 9.52 -2.58
N GLN A 138 12.60 9.97 -1.60
CA GLN A 138 13.77 9.22 -1.14
C GLN A 138 13.37 7.91 -0.43
N ASN A 139 12.31 7.96 0.37
CA ASN A 139 11.78 6.79 1.08
C ASN A 139 11.18 5.77 0.10
N LEU A 140 10.44 6.24 -0.92
CA LEU A 140 9.92 5.41 -1.99
C LEU A 140 11.05 4.70 -2.77
N LEU A 141 12.09 5.44 -3.18
CA LEU A 141 13.23 4.87 -3.87
C LEU A 141 13.95 3.82 -3.02
N ASN A 142 14.10 4.08 -1.72
CA ASN A 142 14.69 3.14 -0.78
C ASN A 142 13.83 1.88 -0.62
N LEU A 143 12.50 2.01 -0.56
CA LEU A 143 11.58 0.87 -0.54
C LEU A 143 11.75 0.00 -1.80
N ILE A 144 11.72 0.61 -2.99
CA ILE A 144 11.88 -0.11 -4.25
C ILE A 144 13.25 -0.82 -4.32
N ALA A 145 14.31 -0.17 -3.85
CA ALA A 145 15.67 -0.74 -3.82
C ALA A 145 15.81 -1.95 -2.88
N LEU A 146 14.96 -2.07 -1.85
CA LEU A 146 14.94 -3.24 -0.96
C LEU A 146 14.45 -4.53 -1.64
N ARG A 147 14.09 -4.48 -2.93
CA ARG A 147 13.51 -5.60 -3.69
C ARG A 147 12.29 -6.19 -2.97
N VAL A 148 11.34 -5.30 -2.64
CA VAL A 148 9.98 -5.70 -2.26
C VAL A 148 9.37 -6.61 -3.33
#